data_AF-Q1PZH0-F1
#
_entry.id   AF-Q1PZH0-F1
#
_cell.length_a   1.000
_cell.length_b   1.000
_cell.length_c   1.000
_cell.angle_alpha   90.00
_cell.angle_beta   90.00
_cell.angle_gamma   90.00
#
_symmetry.space_group_name_H-M   'P 1'
#
loop_
_entity.id
_entity.type
_entity.pdbx_description
1 polymer ?
#
loop_
_entity_poly.entity_id
_entity_poly.type
_entity_poly.pdbx_seq_one_letter_code
_entity_poly.pdbx_strand_id
1 'polypeptide(L)'
;MEKAIGIIEKKIRDASWEDVKNVFDTFRHLAATLKQDKENILYLIEDKLGMLCLKAKEMVKDFEEKEILRTKQCLHDFFGKSPDTNSTVLRNEMQKIIKQEIGKGFDVFQNDFERAILKNMQETVDHLLRHTRDMIREFETALEILFEIPMGQFEYSMDIYKDGNFYCIVQEHTTTSGNKFHSILHSFLSQPARRKLVLHEMISEIASNVSSNCDRILCDATTGICATIEYYTRQLKGLGNDPIARIEQAMQEGITQRSAENGISKLVHRKLLTA
;
A
#
# COMPACT_ATOMS: atom_id res chain seq x y z
N MET A 1 20.99 14.12 -21.03
CA MET A 1 21.26 15.09 -19.96
C MET A 1 22.55 15.90 -20.19
N GLU A 2 23.69 15.30 -20.56
CA GLU A 2 24.96 16.05 -20.74
C GLU A 2 24.91 17.17 -21.79
N LYS A 3 24.20 16.96 -22.91
CA LYS A 3 24.00 18.01 -23.92
C LYS A 3 23.16 19.17 -23.39
N ALA A 4 22.17 18.90 -22.53
CA ALA A 4 21.36 19.95 -21.91
C ALA A 4 22.19 20.79 -20.92
N ILE A 5 23.04 20.14 -20.12
CA ILE A 5 23.95 20.79 -19.16
C ILE A 5 24.87 21.80 -19.86
N GLY A 6 25.54 21.40 -20.94
CA GLY A 6 26.43 22.33 -21.67
C GLY A 6 25.71 23.52 -22.30
N ILE A 7 24.42 23.37 -22.65
CA ILE A 7 23.61 24.48 -23.16
C ILE A 7 23.21 25.42 -22.01
N ILE A 8 22.84 24.88 -20.85
CA ILE A 8 22.53 25.65 -19.65
C ILE A 8 23.75 26.48 -19.21
N GLU A 9 24.93 25.87 -19.10
CA GLU A 9 26.18 26.55 -18.75
C GLU A 9 26.47 27.71 -19.71
N LYS A 10 26.37 27.46 -21.02
CA LYS A 10 26.60 28.49 -22.04
C LYS A 10 25.59 29.63 -21.96
N LYS A 11 24.30 29.32 -21.79
CA LYS A 11 23.23 30.32 -21.66
C LYS A 11 23.44 31.23 -20.45
N ILE A 12 23.85 30.66 -19.31
CA ILE A 12 24.17 31.44 -18.10
C ILE A 12 25.43 32.30 -18.28
N ARG A 13 26.44 31.78 -19.00
CA ARG A 13 27.68 32.52 -19.30
C ARG A 13 27.40 33.77 -20.14
N ASP A 14 26.58 33.61 -21.18
CA ASP A 14 26.37 34.63 -22.22
C ASP A 14 25.26 35.66 -21.87
N ALA A 15 24.38 35.35 -20.90
CA ALA A 15 23.22 36.18 -20.53
C ALA A 15 23.58 37.44 -19.72
N SER A 16 22.68 38.42 -19.59
CA SER A 16 22.87 39.56 -18.68
C SER A 16 22.78 39.14 -17.20
N TRP A 17 23.25 39.97 -16.26
CA TRP A 17 23.11 39.65 -14.82
C TRP A 17 21.66 39.60 -14.36
N GLU A 18 20.81 40.44 -14.94
CA GLU A 18 19.38 40.46 -14.65
C GLU A 18 18.69 39.20 -15.18
N ASP A 19 19.05 38.76 -16.38
CA ASP A 19 18.57 37.50 -16.95
C ASP A 19 19.04 36.29 -16.15
N VAL A 20 20.31 36.25 -15.73
CA VAL A 20 20.82 35.16 -14.88
C VAL A 20 20.07 35.11 -13.56
N LYS A 21 19.82 36.25 -12.91
CA LYS A 21 19.04 36.29 -11.67
C LYS A 21 17.61 35.79 -11.90
N ASN A 22 16.94 36.26 -12.95
CA ASN A 22 15.58 35.81 -13.28
C ASN A 22 15.53 34.31 -13.56
N VAL A 23 16.55 33.74 -14.24
CA VAL A 23 16.63 32.30 -14.49
C VAL A 23 16.83 31.51 -13.19
N PHE A 24 17.69 31.98 -12.28
CA PHE A 24 17.88 31.37 -10.97
C PHE A 24 16.61 31.40 -10.11
N ASP A 25 15.97 32.56 -10.01
CA ASP A 25 14.75 32.74 -9.21
C ASP A 25 13.61 31.88 -9.78
N THR A 26 13.45 31.85 -11.10
CA THR A 26 12.44 31.02 -11.78
C THR A 26 12.72 29.53 -11.59
N PHE A 27 13.96 29.09 -11.79
CA PHE A 27 14.34 27.69 -11.60
C PHE A 27 14.11 27.22 -10.16
N ARG A 28 14.52 28.02 -9.17
CA ARG A 28 14.28 27.71 -7.75
C ARG A 28 12.79 27.63 -7.42
N HIS A 29 11.99 28.52 -8.00
CA HIS A 29 10.54 28.46 -7.84
C HIS A 29 9.97 27.16 -8.44
N LEU A 30 10.38 26.77 -9.65
CA LEU A 30 9.97 25.51 -10.28
C LEU A 30 10.38 24.29 -9.44
N ALA A 31 11.60 24.27 -8.90
CA ALA A 31 12.09 23.20 -8.03
C ALA A 31 11.30 23.12 -6.71
N ALA A 32 10.93 24.27 -6.13
CA ALA A 32 10.10 24.34 -4.94
C ALA A 32 8.67 23.84 -5.21
N THR A 33 8.07 24.22 -6.35
CA THR A 33 6.75 23.74 -6.77
C THR A 33 6.75 22.23 -6.97
N LEU A 34 7.74 21.68 -7.69
CA LEU A 34 7.88 20.23 -7.86
C LEU A 34 8.02 19.51 -6.51
N LYS A 35 8.77 20.08 -5.57
CA LYS A 35 8.88 19.53 -4.21
C LYS A 35 7.52 19.50 -3.49
N GLN A 36 6.76 20.59 -3.57
CA GLN A 36 5.44 20.67 -2.95
C GLN A 36 4.44 19.71 -3.60
N ASP A 37 4.47 19.56 -4.93
CA ASP A 37 3.61 18.62 -5.63
C ASP A 37 3.93 17.16 -5.27
N LYS A 38 5.22 16.84 -5.10
CA LYS A 38 5.64 15.54 -4.56
C LYS A 38 5.06 15.30 -3.16
N GLU A 39 5.12 16.28 -2.27
CA GLU A 39 4.54 16.18 -0.92
C GLU A 39 3.02 15.98 -0.99
N ASN A 40 2.32 16.72 -1.86
CA ASN A 40 0.87 16.56 -2.08
C ASN A 40 0.51 15.15 -2.57
N ILE A 41 1.28 14.59 -3.51
CA ILE A 41 1.06 13.22 -4.00
C ILE A 41 1.32 12.20 -2.89
N LEU A 42 2.32 12.41 -2.03
CA LEU A 42 2.57 11.53 -0.88
C LEU A 42 1.40 11.53 0.10
N TYR A 43 0.79 12.69 0.39
CA TYR A 43 -0.42 12.74 1.21
C TYR A 43 -1.59 11.99 0.56
N LEU A 44 -1.78 12.13 -0.76
CA LEU A 44 -2.82 11.40 -1.50
C LEU A 44 -2.59 9.88 -1.48
N ILE A 45 -1.33 9.44 -1.50
CA ILE A 45 -0.95 8.04 -1.36
C ILE A 45 -1.39 7.53 0.01
N GLU A 46 -1.00 8.20 1.09
CA GLU A 46 -1.34 7.81 2.46
C GLU A 46 -2.87 7.73 2.67
N ASP A 47 -3.61 8.74 2.19
CA ASP A 47 -5.08 8.78 2.30
C ASP A 47 -5.75 7.63 1.53
N LYS A 48 -5.43 7.48 0.23
CA LYS A 48 -6.05 6.43 -0.60
C LYS A 48 -5.74 5.03 -0.10
N LEU A 49 -4.58 4.83 0.49
CA LEU A 49 -4.17 3.53 1.01
C LEU A 49 -4.78 3.24 2.38
N GLY A 50 -4.96 4.26 3.22
CA GLY A 50 -5.81 4.16 4.42
C GLY A 50 -7.23 3.71 4.07
N MET A 51 -7.79 4.21 2.97
CA MET A 51 -9.09 3.78 2.46
C MET A 51 -9.10 2.32 1.97
N LEU A 52 -8.01 1.82 1.37
CA LEU A 52 -7.90 0.40 1.00
C LEU A 52 -7.86 -0.52 2.23
N CYS A 53 -7.14 -0.15 3.28
CA CYS A 53 -7.11 -0.89 4.54
C CYS A 53 -8.50 -0.92 5.20
N LEU A 54 -9.22 0.21 5.18
CA LEU A 54 -10.59 0.27 5.70
C LEU A 54 -11.52 -0.66 4.91
N LYS A 55 -11.44 -0.62 3.57
CA LYS A 55 -12.23 -1.49 2.70
C LYS A 55 -11.93 -2.98 2.93
N ALA A 56 -10.65 -3.33 3.09
CA ALA A 56 -10.24 -4.70 3.43
C ALA A 56 -10.86 -5.14 4.76
N LYS A 57 -10.81 -4.29 5.79
CA LYS A 57 -11.42 -4.55 7.09
C LYS A 57 -12.93 -4.74 7.01
N GLU A 58 -13.63 -3.91 6.25
CA GLU A 58 -15.08 -4.02 6.04
C GLU A 58 -15.44 -5.35 5.35
N MET A 59 -14.71 -5.71 4.28
CA MET A 59 -14.95 -6.98 3.57
C MET A 59 -14.71 -8.20 4.47
N VAL A 60 -13.64 -8.19 5.27
CA VAL A 60 -13.33 -9.27 6.21
C VAL A 60 -14.39 -9.37 7.31
N LYS A 61 -14.84 -8.24 7.87
CA LYS A 61 -15.87 -8.21 8.90
C LYS A 61 -17.23 -8.70 8.38
N ASP A 62 -17.63 -8.25 7.19
CA ASP A 62 -18.86 -8.71 6.54
C ASP A 62 -18.85 -10.22 6.29
N PHE A 63 -17.69 -10.76 5.89
CA PHE A 63 -17.51 -12.19 5.71
C PHE A 63 -17.55 -12.93 7.06
N GLU A 64 -16.84 -12.44 8.07
CA GLU A 64 -16.79 -13.02 9.41
C GLU A 64 -18.19 -13.22 9.99
N GLU A 65 -19.02 -12.17 9.97
CA GLU A 65 -20.38 -12.21 10.50
C GLU A 65 -21.26 -13.23 9.75
N LYS A 66 -21.17 -13.23 8.41
CA LYS A 66 -21.93 -14.17 7.56
C LYS A 66 -21.47 -15.62 7.78
N GLU A 67 -20.18 -15.84 7.88
CA GLU A 67 -19.59 -17.18 8.00
C GLU A 67 -19.85 -17.80 9.37
N ILE A 68 -19.80 -17.00 10.44
CA ILE A 68 -20.22 -17.42 11.77
C ILE A 68 -21.70 -17.85 11.77
N LEU A 69 -22.58 -17.03 11.19
CA LEU A 69 -24.02 -17.34 11.13
C LEU A 69 -24.29 -18.59 10.29
N ARG A 70 -23.68 -18.69 9.10
CA ARG A 70 -23.79 -19.85 8.21
C ARG A 70 -23.35 -21.14 8.90
N THR A 71 -22.17 -21.14 9.51
CA THR A 71 -21.63 -22.32 10.20
C THR A 71 -22.48 -22.72 11.40
N LYS A 72 -23.01 -21.74 12.17
CA LYS A 72 -23.95 -22.01 13.28
C LYS A 72 -25.22 -22.69 12.78
N GLN A 73 -25.79 -22.21 11.67
CA GLN A 73 -26.98 -22.81 11.08
C GLN A 73 -26.71 -24.25 10.62
N CYS A 74 -25.57 -24.51 9.97
CA CYS A 74 -25.18 -25.86 9.56
C CYS A 74 -25.09 -26.82 10.76
N LEU A 75 -24.56 -26.38 11.90
CA LEU A 75 -24.51 -27.20 13.11
C LEU A 75 -25.89 -27.45 13.73
N HIS A 76 -26.76 -26.44 13.76
CA HIS A 76 -28.13 -26.61 14.24
C HIS A 76 -28.90 -27.62 13.38
N ASP A 77 -28.77 -27.52 12.06
CA ASP A 77 -29.40 -28.45 11.12
C ASP A 77 -28.87 -29.88 11.29
N PHE A 78 -27.55 -30.04 11.42
CA PHE A 78 -26.94 -31.34 11.68
C PHE A 78 -27.40 -31.95 13.01
N PHE A 79 -27.45 -31.13 14.06
CA PHE A 79 -27.91 -31.56 15.38
C PHE A 79 -29.36 -32.06 15.37
N GLY A 80 -30.25 -31.34 14.68
CA GLY A 80 -31.67 -31.69 14.54
C GLY A 80 -31.88 -32.97 13.74
N LYS A 81 -31.07 -33.21 12.69
CA LYS A 81 -31.13 -34.41 11.84
C LYS A 81 -30.50 -35.66 12.46
N SER A 82 -29.81 -35.53 13.60
CA SER A 82 -29.02 -36.61 14.21
C SER A 82 -29.48 -36.95 15.65
N PRO A 83 -30.77 -37.25 15.90
CA PRO A 83 -31.34 -37.37 17.25
C PRO A 83 -30.74 -38.52 18.08
N ASP A 84 -30.28 -39.59 17.44
CA ASP A 84 -29.81 -40.80 18.14
C ASP A 84 -28.29 -40.87 18.26
N THR A 85 -27.58 -39.86 17.78
CA THR A 85 -26.11 -39.84 17.80
C THR A 85 -25.60 -39.61 19.22
N ASN A 86 -24.69 -40.47 19.69
CA ASN A 86 -24.08 -40.30 21.00
C ASN A 86 -23.23 -39.02 21.08
N SER A 87 -23.05 -38.45 22.27
CA SER A 87 -22.37 -37.16 22.45
C SER A 87 -20.93 -37.11 21.93
N THR A 88 -20.19 -38.22 21.99
CA THR A 88 -18.80 -38.30 21.52
C THR A 88 -18.72 -38.29 20.00
N VAL A 89 -19.53 -39.11 19.35
CA VAL A 89 -19.65 -39.14 17.88
C VAL A 89 -20.19 -37.81 17.38
N LEU A 90 -21.19 -37.25 18.06
CA LEU A 90 -21.76 -35.94 17.74
C LEU A 90 -20.69 -34.84 17.75
N ARG A 91 -19.85 -34.78 18.79
CA ARG A 91 -18.73 -33.82 18.87
C ARG A 91 -17.79 -33.97 17.68
N ASN A 92 -17.32 -35.19 17.40
CA ASN A 92 -16.36 -35.44 16.34
C ASN A 92 -16.91 -35.04 14.96
N GLU A 93 -18.17 -35.37 14.68
CA GLU A 93 -18.81 -35.01 13.41
C GLU A 93 -19.06 -33.50 13.32
N MET A 94 -19.50 -32.84 14.40
CA MET A 94 -19.63 -31.37 14.42
C MET A 94 -18.30 -30.67 14.18
N GLN A 95 -17.21 -31.15 14.77
CA GLN A 95 -15.87 -30.59 14.52
C GLN A 95 -15.44 -30.73 13.05
N LYS A 96 -15.73 -31.89 12.42
CA LYS A 96 -15.48 -32.07 10.98
C LYS A 96 -16.31 -31.10 10.14
N ILE A 97 -17.60 -30.93 10.46
CA ILE A 97 -18.49 -30.00 9.76
C ILE A 97 -18.00 -28.56 9.91
N ILE A 98 -17.63 -28.12 11.11
CA ILE A 98 -17.06 -26.78 11.33
C ILE A 98 -15.86 -26.57 10.42
N LYS A 99 -14.88 -27.49 10.42
CA LYS A 99 -13.67 -27.37 9.61
C LYS A 99 -13.99 -27.32 8.12
N GLN A 100 -14.86 -28.20 7.65
CA GLN A 100 -15.20 -28.30 6.24
C GLN A 100 -15.98 -27.07 5.75
N GLU A 101 -16.95 -26.59 6.54
CA GLU A 101 -17.75 -25.44 6.15
C GLU A 101 -16.94 -24.15 6.18
N ILE A 102 -16.17 -23.92 7.24
CA ILE A 102 -15.24 -22.79 7.33
C ILE A 102 -14.26 -22.82 6.14
N GLY A 103 -13.62 -23.96 5.86
CA GLY A 103 -12.71 -24.10 4.72
C GLY A 103 -13.35 -23.68 3.38
N LYS A 104 -14.54 -24.19 3.08
CA LYS A 104 -15.29 -23.82 1.86
C LYS A 104 -15.60 -22.32 1.80
N GLY A 105 -15.98 -21.71 2.92
CA GLY A 105 -16.30 -20.29 3.00
C GLY A 105 -15.08 -19.43 2.70
N PHE A 106 -13.95 -19.76 3.33
CA PHE A 106 -12.69 -19.06 3.14
C PHE A 106 -12.10 -19.25 1.73
N ASP A 107 -12.19 -20.44 1.13
CA ASP A 107 -11.69 -20.68 -0.24
C ASP A 107 -12.38 -19.77 -1.27
N VAL A 108 -13.70 -19.58 -1.13
CA VAL A 108 -14.46 -18.68 -2.01
C VAL A 108 -14.12 -17.23 -1.70
N PHE A 109 -14.16 -16.85 -0.43
CA PHE A 109 -13.90 -15.49 0.00
C PHE A 109 -12.51 -15.00 -0.37
N GLN A 110 -11.47 -15.83 -0.19
CA GLN A 110 -10.09 -15.46 -0.49
C GLN A 110 -9.92 -15.02 -1.93
N ASN A 111 -10.46 -15.77 -2.88
CA ASN A 111 -10.36 -15.45 -4.31
C ASN A 111 -11.06 -14.13 -4.67
N ASP A 112 -12.24 -13.89 -4.11
CA ASP A 112 -13.01 -12.68 -4.37
C ASP A 112 -12.39 -11.46 -3.68
N PHE A 113 -11.91 -11.65 -2.44
CA PHE A 113 -11.23 -10.65 -1.64
C PHE A 113 -9.93 -10.20 -2.32
N GLU A 114 -9.06 -11.14 -2.68
CA GLU A 114 -7.78 -10.84 -3.33
C GLU A 114 -7.99 -10.10 -4.65
N ARG A 115 -8.92 -10.58 -5.50
CA ARG A 115 -9.26 -9.91 -6.75
C ARG A 115 -9.77 -8.48 -6.53
N ALA A 116 -10.62 -8.28 -5.54
CA ALA A 116 -11.17 -6.96 -5.25
C ALA A 116 -10.09 -6.00 -4.75
N ILE A 117 -9.26 -6.43 -3.79
CA ILE A 117 -8.18 -5.60 -3.24
C ILE A 117 -7.14 -5.27 -4.31
N LEU A 118 -6.67 -6.28 -5.07
CA LEU A 118 -5.73 -6.07 -6.17
C LEU A 118 -6.25 -5.07 -7.21
N LYS A 119 -7.52 -5.21 -7.61
CA LYS A 119 -8.14 -4.27 -8.56
C LYS A 119 -8.14 -2.84 -8.02
N ASN A 120 -8.63 -2.62 -6.79
CA ASN A 120 -8.71 -1.28 -6.23
C ASN A 120 -7.31 -0.67 -6.02
N MET A 121 -6.34 -1.50 -5.66
CA MET A 121 -4.95 -1.12 -5.49
C MET A 121 -4.32 -0.71 -6.80
N GLN A 122 -4.54 -1.49 -7.87
CA GLN A 122 -4.08 -1.16 -9.21
C GLN A 122 -4.71 0.16 -9.71
N GLU A 123 -6.02 0.34 -9.56
CA GLU A 123 -6.70 1.58 -9.92
C GLU A 123 -6.14 2.79 -9.15
N THR A 124 -5.83 2.60 -7.86
CA THR A 124 -5.22 3.63 -7.00
C THR A 124 -3.83 3.99 -7.50
N VAL A 125 -2.98 2.99 -7.73
CA VAL A 125 -1.62 3.16 -8.26
C VAL A 125 -1.64 3.80 -9.64
N ASP A 126 -2.48 3.36 -10.56
CA ASP A 126 -2.59 3.91 -11.91
C ASP A 126 -3.02 5.38 -11.92
N HIS A 127 -3.91 5.76 -10.99
CA HIS A 127 -4.27 7.15 -10.78
C HIS A 127 -3.07 7.98 -10.29
N LEU A 128 -2.30 7.45 -9.33
CA LEU A 128 -1.13 8.12 -8.78
C LEU A 128 -0.02 8.29 -9.84
N LEU A 129 0.28 7.22 -10.59
CA LEU A 129 1.26 7.24 -11.68
C LEU A 129 0.89 8.21 -12.81
N ARG A 130 -0.41 8.39 -13.07
CA ARG A 130 -0.88 9.44 -14.00
C ARG A 130 -0.56 10.84 -13.46
N HIS A 131 -0.97 11.12 -12.22
CA HIS A 131 -0.71 12.41 -11.60
C HIS A 131 0.80 12.74 -11.48
N THR A 132 1.63 11.74 -11.18
CA THR A 132 3.08 11.91 -11.15
C THR A 132 3.65 12.21 -12.53
N ARG A 133 3.18 11.53 -13.59
CA ARG A 133 3.61 11.81 -14.97
C ARG A 133 3.22 13.21 -15.43
N ASP A 134 2.01 13.64 -15.10
CA ASP A 134 1.55 14.99 -15.45
C ASP A 134 2.42 16.06 -14.76
N MET A 135 2.69 15.90 -13.46
CA MET A 135 3.60 16.77 -12.71
C MET A 135 5.01 16.82 -13.30
N ILE A 136 5.60 15.67 -13.64
CA ILE A 136 6.94 15.61 -14.27
C ILE A 136 6.91 16.37 -15.60
N ARG A 137 5.91 16.12 -16.44
CA ARG A 137 5.79 16.73 -17.76
C ARG A 137 5.63 18.25 -17.68
N GLU A 138 4.86 18.74 -16.71
CA GLU A 138 4.73 20.18 -16.46
C GLU A 138 6.07 20.80 -16.07
N PHE A 139 6.82 20.14 -15.18
CA PHE A 139 8.17 20.58 -14.80
C PHE A 139 9.14 20.56 -15.98
N GLU A 140 9.17 19.48 -16.77
CA GLU A 140 9.98 19.39 -17.99
C GLU A 140 9.66 20.51 -18.97
N THR A 141 8.37 20.75 -19.25
CA THR A 141 7.93 21.81 -20.16
C THR A 141 8.36 23.19 -19.67
N ALA A 142 8.26 23.45 -18.36
CA ALA A 142 8.71 24.71 -17.79
C ALA A 142 10.23 24.91 -17.94
N LEU A 143 11.02 23.83 -17.79
CA LEU A 143 12.45 23.86 -18.03
C LEU A 143 12.80 24.02 -19.52
N GLU A 144 12.05 23.39 -20.44
CA GLU A 144 12.20 23.58 -21.89
C GLU A 144 12.04 25.05 -22.26
N ILE A 145 11.04 25.72 -21.67
CA ILE A 145 10.78 27.14 -21.89
C ILE A 145 11.89 27.98 -21.26
N LEU A 146 12.29 27.69 -20.01
CA LEU A 146 13.28 28.47 -19.29
C LEU A 146 14.65 28.45 -19.98
N PHE A 147 15.08 27.27 -20.42
CA PHE A 147 16.40 27.07 -21.00
C PHE A 147 16.41 27.03 -22.53
N GLU A 148 15.25 27.00 -23.19
CA GLU A 148 15.10 26.88 -24.66
C GLU A 148 15.78 25.63 -25.22
N ILE A 149 15.59 24.49 -24.56
CA ILE A 149 16.17 23.19 -24.93
C ILE A 149 15.10 22.11 -24.97
N PRO A 150 15.14 21.17 -25.95
CA PRO A 150 14.26 20.00 -25.93
C PRO A 150 14.70 19.06 -24.79
N MET A 151 13.83 18.86 -23.81
CA MET A 151 14.08 18.13 -22.56
C MET A 151 13.84 16.63 -22.67
N GLY A 152 13.67 16.09 -23.89
CA GLY A 152 13.60 14.63 -24.17
C GLY A 152 14.86 13.82 -23.81
N GLN A 153 15.69 14.33 -22.88
CA GLN A 153 16.90 13.70 -22.34
C GLN A 153 16.89 13.54 -20.81
N PHE A 154 15.77 13.83 -20.15
CA PHE A 154 15.56 13.61 -18.72
C PHE A 154 14.64 12.39 -18.58
N GLU A 155 15.21 11.21 -18.40
CA GLU A 155 14.42 10.00 -18.19
C GLU A 155 13.98 9.93 -16.71
N TYR A 156 12.71 10.24 -16.47
CA TYR A 156 12.06 9.93 -15.20
C TYR A 156 11.31 8.60 -15.32
N SER A 157 11.86 7.52 -14.74
CA SER A 157 11.18 6.23 -14.67
C SER A 157 10.67 5.97 -13.25
N MET A 158 9.40 5.59 -13.14
CA MET A 158 8.85 4.97 -11.94
C MET A 158 8.44 3.55 -12.33
N ASP A 159 9.11 2.55 -11.77
CA ASP A 159 8.75 1.16 -11.97
C ASP A 159 7.44 0.82 -11.25
N ILE A 160 6.64 -0.03 -11.88
CA ILE A 160 5.41 -0.58 -11.27
C ILE A 160 5.84 -1.73 -10.35
N TYR A 161 5.37 -1.71 -9.10
CA TYR A 161 5.55 -2.83 -8.17
C TYR A 161 4.87 -4.09 -8.73
N LYS A 162 5.64 -5.15 -9.01
CA LYS A 162 5.16 -6.38 -9.68
C LYS A 162 4.87 -7.54 -8.73
N ASP A 163 5.16 -7.41 -7.43
CA ASP A 163 4.89 -8.48 -6.45
C ASP A 163 3.41 -8.42 -6.03
N GLY A 164 2.57 -9.12 -6.78
CA GLY A 164 1.11 -9.18 -6.56
C GLY A 164 0.66 -10.30 -5.60
N ASN A 165 1.58 -10.99 -4.94
CA ASN A 165 1.27 -12.23 -4.24
C ASN A 165 0.93 -11.99 -2.75
N PHE A 166 -0.34 -11.71 -2.47
CA PHE A 166 -0.90 -11.73 -1.12
C PHE A 166 -1.17 -13.19 -0.69
N TYR A 167 -0.12 -13.98 -0.48
CA TYR A 167 -0.27 -15.39 -0.08
C TYR A 167 -0.81 -15.51 1.34
N CYS A 168 -2.10 -15.82 1.48
CA CYS A 168 -2.68 -16.30 2.72
C CYS A 168 -2.73 -17.84 2.70
N ILE A 169 -1.97 -18.49 3.58
CA ILE A 169 -2.07 -19.94 3.83
C ILE A 169 -3.08 -20.13 4.96
N VAL A 170 -4.26 -20.66 4.64
CA VAL A 170 -5.18 -21.20 5.65
C VAL A 170 -4.45 -22.34 6.36
N GLN A 171 -4.16 -22.18 7.65
CA GLN A 171 -3.63 -23.29 8.44
C GLN A 171 -4.78 -24.16 8.94
N GLU A 172 -4.67 -25.46 8.73
CA GLU A 172 -5.45 -26.45 9.46
C GLU A 172 -5.13 -26.32 10.95
N HIS A 173 -6.05 -25.75 11.74
CA HIS A 173 -5.89 -25.78 13.19
C HIS A 173 -6.41 -27.07 13.79
N THR A 174 -5.53 -27.73 14.54
CA THR A 174 -5.84 -28.76 15.52
C THR A 174 -6.37 -28.11 16.79
N THR A 175 -7.69 -27.94 16.92
CA THR A 175 -8.30 -27.66 18.22
C THR A 175 -8.28 -28.91 19.09
N THR A 176 -7.19 -29.10 19.82
CA THR A 176 -7.21 -29.85 21.09
C THR A 176 -7.31 -28.86 22.23
N SER A 177 -8.54 -28.45 22.55
CA SER A 177 -8.84 -27.90 23.87
C SER A 177 -10.00 -28.70 24.47
N GLY A 178 -9.71 -29.96 24.78
CA GLY A 178 -10.54 -30.73 25.69
C GLY A 178 -10.37 -30.14 27.09
N ASN A 179 -11.18 -29.13 27.42
CA ASN A 179 -11.18 -28.52 28.75
C ASN A 179 -11.56 -29.62 29.77
N LYS A 180 -10.62 -30.08 30.61
CA LYS A 180 -10.81 -31.20 31.57
C LYS A 180 -12.04 -31.02 32.48
N PHE A 181 -12.47 -29.78 32.69
CA PHE A 181 -13.68 -29.45 33.44
C PHE A 181 -14.97 -29.90 32.73
N HIS A 182 -15.02 -29.82 31.40
CA HIS A 182 -16.16 -30.28 30.62
C HIS A 182 -16.28 -31.80 30.60
N SER A 183 -15.16 -32.55 30.55
CA SER A 183 -15.23 -34.02 30.63
C SER A 183 -15.84 -34.53 31.94
N ILE A 184 -15.63 -33.80 33.05
CA ILE A 184 -16.22 -34.12 34.36
C ILE A 184 -17.72 -33.81 34.37
N LEU A 185 -18.15 -32.68 33.77
CA LEU A 185 -19.57 -32.36 33.62
C LEU A 185 -20.31 -33.39 32.76
N HIS A 186 -19.70 -33.88 31.67
CA HIS A 186 -20.29 -34.90 30.79
C HIS A 186 -20.62 -36.21 31.53
N SER A 187 -19.85 -36.59 32.56
CA SER A 187 -20.13 -37.81 33.35
C SER A 187 -21.38 -37.73 34.25
N PHE A 188 -21.85 -36.53 34.61
CA PHE A 188 -23.01 -36.36 35.50
C PHE A 188 -24.34 -36.07 34.76
N LEU A 189 -24.29 -35.88 33.43
CA LEU A 189 -25.43 -35.44 32.64
C LEU A 189 -26.16 -36.60 31.95
N SER A 190 -27.47 -36.44 31.75
CA SER A 190 -28.26 -37.32 30.88
C SER A 190 -27.83 -37.17 29.42
N GLN A 191 -28.07 -38.18 28.58
CA GLN A 191 -27.65 -38.15 27.18
C GLN A 191 -28.19 -36.93 26.40
N PRO A 192 -29.47 -36.54 26.54
CA PRO A 192 -29.98 -35.32 25.89
C PRO A 192 -29.27 -34.04 26.38
N ALA A 193 -28.94 -33.97 27.68
CA ALA A 193 -28.25 -32.82 28.25
C ALA A 193 -26.79 -32.74 27.76
N ARG A 194 -26.07 -33.87 27.70
CA ARG A 194 -24.72 -33.94 27.10
C ARG A 194 -24.72 -33.48 25.66
N ARG A 195 -25.69 -33.93 24.85
CA ARG A 195 -25.81 -33.54 23.44
C ARG A 195 -26.01 -32.03 23.29
N LYS A 196 -26.90 -31.42 24.10
CA LYS A 196 -27.09 -29.95 24.10
C LYS A 196 -25.82 -29.21 24.54
N LEU A 197 -25.12 -29.73 25.54
CA LEU A 197 -23.84 -29.15 25.98
C LEU A 197 -22.79 -29.19 24.87
N VAL A 198 -22.65 -30.32 24.16
CA VAL A 198 -21.77 -30.44 22.98
C VAL A 198 -22.13 -29.39 21.93
N LEU A 199 -23.41 -29.24 21.58
CA LEU A 199 -23.83 -28.23 20.60
C LEU A 199 -23.42 -26.81 21.03
N HIS A 200 -23.64 -26.45 22.31
CA HIS A 200 -23.27 -25.14 22.82
C HIS A 200 -21.75 -24.91 22.77
N GLU A 201 -20.96 -25.90 23.19
CA GLU A 201 -19.49 -25.85 23.11
C GLU A 201 -19.03 -25.63 21.66
N MET A 202 -19.53 -26.44 20.72
CA MET A 202 -19.18 -26.34 19.30
C MET A 202 -19.57 -24.98 18.70
N ILE A 203 -20.75 -24.45 19.04
CA ILE A 203 -21.19 -23.12 18.60
C ILE A 203 -20.30 -22.01 19.16
N SER A 204 -19.85 -22.14 20.40
CA SER A 204 -18.97 -21.15 21.03
C SER A 204 -17.57 -21.13 20.41
N GLU A 205 -17.10 -22.26 19.86
CA GLU A 205 -15.81 -22.36 19.17
C GLU A 205 -15.83 -21.73 17.77
N ILE A 206 -16.98 -21.68 17.09
CA ILE A 206 -17.09 -21.16 15.70
C ILE A 206 -16.54 -19.74 15.61
N ALA A 207 -16.96 -18.84 16.51
CA ALA A 207 -16.55 -17.45 16.45
C ALA A 207 -15.02 -17.33 16.50
N SER A 208 -14.38 -17.98 17.47
CA SER A 208 -12.92 -18.01 17.60
C SER A 208 -12.23 -18.55 16.35
N ASN A 209 -12.74 -19.65 15.77
CA ASN A 209 -12.16 -20.26 14.58
C ASN A 209 -12.26 -19.38 13.34
N VAL A 210 -13.39 -18.69 13.14
CA VAL A 210 -13.58 -17.77 12.01
C VAL A 210 -12.76 -16.50 12.22
N SER A 211 -12.88 -15.85 13.39
CA SER A 211 -12.16 -14.61 13.71
C SER A 211 -10.66 -14.75 13.55
N SER A 212 -10.06 -15.84 14.04
CA SER A 212 -8.61 -16.05 13.94
C SER A 212 -8.10 -16.12 12.49
N ASN A 213 -8.90 -16.66 11.56
CA ASN A 213 -8.53 -16.71 10.15
C ASN A 213 -8.78 -15.35 9.47
N CYS A 214 -9.86 -14.66 9.84
CA CYS A 214 -10.15 -13.30 9.39
C CYS A 214 -9.05 -12.31 9.78
N ASP A 215 -8.60 -12.34 11.03
CA ASP A 215 -7.52 -11.50 11.54
C ASP A 215 -6.22 -11.70 10.75
N ARG A 216 -5.92 -12.95 10.38
CA ARG A 216 -4.74 -13.27 9.57
C ARG A 216 -4.85 -12.72 8.15
N ILE A 217 -5.99 -12.93 7.48
CA ILE A 217 -6.23 -12.36 6.13
C ILE A 217 -6.08 -10.84 6.17
N LEU A 218 -6.68 -10.19 7.18
CA LEU A 218 -6.59 -8.74 7.33
C LEU A 218 -5.15 -8.28 7.56
N CYS A 219 -4.38 -9.01 8.38
CA CYS A 219 -2.97 -8.72 8.62
C CYS A 219 -2.13 -8.83 7.34
N ASP A 220 -2.29 -9.92 6.59
CA ASP A 220 -1.55 -10.17 5.35
C ASP A 220 -1.90 -9.12 4.28
N ALA A 221 -3.20 -8.81 4.12
CA ALA A 221 -3.68 -7.78 3.21
C ALA A 221 -3.12 -6.38 3.58
N THR A 222 -3.21 -6.01 4.86
CA THR A 222 -2.71 -4.71 5.34
C THR A 222 -1.19 -4.61 5.13
N THR A 223 -0.46 -5.69 5.39
CA THR A 223 1.00 -5.74 5.21
C THR A 223 1.40 -5.52 3.75
N GLY A 224 0.76 -6.22 2.81
CA GLY A 224 1.07 -6.03 1.39
C GLY A 224 0.63 -4.66 0.84
N ILE A 225 -0.49 -4.12 1.34
CA ILE A 225 -0.90 -2.74 1.03
C ILE A 225 0.21 -1.78 1.49
N CYS A 226 0.60 -1.83 2.78
CA CYS A 226 1.65 -1.01 3.38
C CYS A 226 3.00 -1.12 2.64
N ALA A 227 3.44 -2.33 2.28
CA ALA A 227 4.68 -2.53 1.55
C ALA A 227 4.66 -1.81 0.19
N THR A 228 3.52 -1.80 -0.49
CA THR A 228 3.36 -1.09 -1.76
C THR A 228 3.38 0.43 -1.57
N ILE A 229 2.80 0.94 -0.47
CA ILE A 229 2.92 2.36 -0.08
C ILE A 229 4.38 2.75 0.02
N GLU A 230 5.13 1.98 0.80
CA GLU A 230 6.51 2.29 1.10
C GLU A 230 7.36 2.29 -0.18
N TYR A 231 7.11 1.34 -1.08
CA TYR A 231 7.75 1.28 -2.37
C TYR A 231 7.53 2.58 -3.17
N TYR A 232 6.28 2.98 -3.42
CA TYR A 232 6.00 4.18 -4.20
C TYR A 232 6.42 5.47 -3.51
N THR A 233 6.30 5.52 -2.18
CA THR A 233 6.78 6.64 -1.37
C THR A 233 8.28 6.85 -1.54
N ARG A 234 9.07 5.77 -1.51
CA ARG A 234 10.52 5.85 -1.73
C ARG A 234 10.84 6.33 -3.14
N GLN A 235 10.14 5.82 -4.16
CA GLN A 235 10.34 6.24 -5.55
C GLN A 235 10.02 7.73 -5.75
N LEU A 236 8.88 8.19 -5.23
CA LEU A 236 8.50 9.60 -5.29
C LEU A 236 9.49 10.50 -4.57
N LYS A 237 9.97 10.12 -3.37
CA LYS A 237 10.96 10.95 -2.65
C LYS A 237 12.24 11.17 -3.46
N GLY A 238 12.70 10.16 -4.22
CA GLY A 238 13.87 10.25 -5.08
C GLY A 238 13.66 11.00 -6.41
N LEU A 239 12.43 11.07 -6.89
CA LEU A 239 12.08 11.66 -8.19
C LEU A 239 12.50 13.14 -8.28
N GLY A 240 13.14 13.57 -9.37
CA GLY A 240 13.51 14.99 -9.56
C GLY A 240 14.85 15.40 -8.97
N ASN A 241 15.35 14.71 -7.94
CA ASN A 241 16.49 15.21 -7.16
C ASN A 241 17.79 15.30 -7.97
N ASP A 242 18.12 14.27 -8.78
CA ASP A 242 19.34 14.27 -9.61
C ASP A 242 19.29 15.31 -10.74
N PRO A 243 18.22 15.39 -11.55
CA PRO A 243 18.06 16.47 -12.53
C PRO A 243 18.15 17.88 -11.96
N ILE A 244 17.49 18.15 -10.83
CA ILE A 244 17.54 19.47 -10.18
C ILE A 244 18.98 19.80 -9.80
N ALA A 245 19.66 18.89 -9.10
CA ALA A 245 21.05 19.10 -8.65
C ALA A 245 22.00 19.34 -9.83
N ARG A 246 21.83 18.60 -10.94
CA ARG A 246 22.65 18.76 -12.13
C ARG A 246 22.41 20.08 -12.85
N ILE A 247 21.16 20.57 -12.89
CA ILE A 247 20.84 21.89 -13.45
C ILE A 247 21.40 22.99 -12.54
N GLU A 248 21.26 22.89 -11.22
CA GLU A 248 21.87 23.84 -10.27
C GLU A 248 23.38 23.91 -10.43
N GLN A 249 24.04 22.76 -10.55
CA GLN A 249 25.47 22.68 -10.79
C GLN A 249 25.88 23.33 -12.12
N ALA A 250 25.18 23.02 -13.21
CA ALA A 250 25.42 23.62 -14.52
C ALA A 250 25.30 25.14 -14.49
N MET A 251 24.26 25.66 -13.82
CA MET A 251 24.07 27.09 -13.64
C MET A 251 25.19 27.71 -12.80
N GLN A 252 25.64 27.03 -11.74
CA GLN A 252 26.72 27.49 -10.89
C GLN A 252 28.06 27.55 -11.63
N GLU A 253 28.38 26.52 -12.42
CA GLU A 253 29.58 26.45 -13.24
C GLU A 253 29.60 27.55 -14.31
N GLY A 254 28.45 27.82 -14.94
CA GLY A 254 28.29 28.94 -15.87
C GLY A 254 28.62 30.30 -15.23
N ILE A 255 28.16 30.55 -13.99
CA ILE A 255 28.50 31.79 -13.27
C ILE A 255 30.00 31.84 -12.94
N THR A 256 30.59 30.73 -12.48
CA THR A 256 32.02 30.69 -12.12
C THR A 256 32.90 30.98 -13.33
N GLN A 257 32.60 30.40 -14.49
CA GLN A 257 33.33 30.65 -15.74
C GLN A 257 33.18 32.12 -16.18
N ARG A 258 31.96 32.66 -16.16
CA ARG A 258 31.69 34.09 -16.44
C ARG A 258 32.46 35.02 -15.50
N SER A 259 32.56 34.68 -14.23
CA SER A 259 33.25 35.51 -13.22
C SER A 259 34.77 35.50 -13.43
N ALA A 260 35.33 34.36 -13.86
CA ALA A 260 36.73 34.25 -14.24
C ALA A 260 37.05 35.05 -15.51
N GLU A 261 36.15 35.05 -16.50
CA GLU A 261 36.31 35.79 -17.77
C GLU A 261 36.17 37.31 -17.60
N ASN A 262 35.33 37.78 -16.69
CA ASN A 262 35.03 39.22 -16.52
C ASN A 262 35.79 39.91 -15.36
N GLY A 263 36.64 39.19 -14.62
CA GLY A 263 37.42 39.76 -13.51
C GLY A 263 36.60 40.29 -12.33
N ILE A 264 35.32 39.89 -12.22
CA ILE A 264 34.40 40.36 -11.17
C ILE A 264 34.68 39.60 -9.86
N SER A 265 35.09 40.34 -8.83
CA SER A 265 35.48 39.82 -7.51
C SER A 265 34.34 39.05 -6.80
N LYS A 266 34.73 38.05 -5.99
CA LYS A 266 33.95 37.05 -5.21
C LYS A 266 32.73 37.56 -4.41
N LEU A 267 32.49 38.87 -4.34
CA LEU A 267 31.45 39.51 -3.52
C LEU A 267 30.03 39.40 -4.14
N VAL A 268 29.89 39.48 -5.47
CA VAL A 268 28.60 39.28 -6.17
C VAL A 268 28.19 37.80 -6.14
N HIS A 269 29.19 36.91 -6.27
CA HIS A 269 29.05 35.46 -6.19
C HIS A 269 28.42 35.00 -4.87
N ARG A 270 28.74 35.67 -3.75
CA ARG A 270 28.25 35.28 -2.41
C ARG A 270 26.78 35.64 -2.18
N LYS A 271 26.24 36.69 -2.80
CA LYS A 271 24.84 37.13 -2.58
C LYS A 271 23.80 36.29 -3.33
N LEU A 272 24.15 35.72 -4.48
CA LEU A 272 23.26 34.85 -5.27
C LEU A 272 23.22 33.40 -4.73
N LEU A 273 24.25 32.99 -4.00
CA LEU A 273 24.39 31.64 -3.45
C LEU A 273 23.75 31.45 -2.05
N THR A 274 23.48 32.53 -1.31
CA THR A 274 23.01 32.47 0.09
C THR A 274 21.61 33.05 0.32
N ALA A 275 20.91 33.44 -0.74
CA ALA A 275 19.50 33.85 -0.72
C ALA A 275 18.68 32.80 -1.48
#